data_AF-A0A920KSU2-F1
#
_entry.id   AF-A0A920KSU2-F1
#
_cell.length_a   1.000
_cell.length_b   1.000
_cell.length_c   1.000
_cell.angle_alpha   90.00
_cell.angle_beta   90.00
_cell.angle_gamma   90.00
#
_symmetry.space_group_name_H-M   'P 1'
#
loop_
_entity.id
_entity.type
_entity.pdbx_description
1 polymer ?
#
loop_
_entity_poly.entity_id
_entity_poly.type
_entity_poly.pdbx_seq_one_letter_code
_entity_poly.pdbx_strand_id
1 'polypeptide(L)' 'MNKFILQLFLFLAFIPLAILIGYGVLVIAPIFCCFLAINSYKFNNYKEMYTWMGIGVLSFLLALYMLGVI' A
#
# COMPACT_ATOMS: atom_id res chain seq x y z
N MET A 1 -37.04 -1.29 14.73
CA MET A 1 -35.86 -1.52 13.87
C MET A 1 -35.06 -2.68 14.44
N ASN A 2 -34.78 -3.73 13.67
CA ASN A 2 -34.09 -4.91 14.18
C ASN A 2 -32.63 -4.55 14.52
N LYS A 3 -32.21 -4.76 15.77
CA LYS A 3 -30.86 -4.44 16.26
C LYS A 3 -29.77 -5.09 15.39
N PHE A 4 -30.04 -6.29 14.90
CA PHE A 4 -29.13 -7.02 14.01
C PHE A 4 -28.91 -6.29 12.67
N ILE A 5 -29.98 -5.75 12.06
CA ILE A 5 -29.90 -5.02 10.79
C ILE A 5 -29.09 -3.73 10.97
N LEU A 6 -29.29 -3.03 12.09
CA LEU A 6 -28.52 -1.81 12.40
C LEU A 6 -27.03 -2.10 12.58
N GLN A 7 -26.67 -3.18 13.28
CA GLN A 7 -25.27 -3.58 13.45
C GLN A 7 -24.61 -3.98 12.14
N LEU A 8 -25.31 -4.72 11.29
CA LEU A 8 -24.82 -5.10 9.96
C LEU A 8 -24.57 -3.87 9.10
N PHE A 9 -25.51 -2.91 9.09
CA PHE A 9 -25.36 -1.66 8.36
C PHE A 9 -24.15 -0.84 8.84
N LEU A 10 -23.95 -0.72 10.16
CA LEU A 10 -22.77 -0.04 10.70
C LEU A 10 -21.47 -0.70 10.26
N PHE A 11 -21.38 -2.03 10.27
CA PHE A 11 -20.19 -2.74 9.82
C PHE A 11 -19.90 -2.49 8.33
N LEU A 12 -20.92 -2.56 7.47
CA LEU A 12 -20.77 -2.26 6.05
C LEU A 12 -20.31 -0.82 5.81
N ALA A 13 -20.74 0.14 6.64
CA ALA A 13 -20.32 1.53 6.54
C ALA A 13 -18.82 1.75 6.81
N PHE A 14 -18.11 0.81 7.44
CA PHE A 14 -16.65 0.87 7.60
C PHE A 14 -15.87 0.37 6.38
N ILE A 15 -16.51 -0.39 5.47
CA ILE A 15 -15.83 -0.95 4.29
C ILE A 15 -15.22 0.17 3.41
N PRO A 16 -15.94 1.26 3.08
CA PRO A 16 -15.36 2.38 2.32
C PRO A 16 -14.16 3.02 3.02
N LEU A 17 -14.19 3.12 4.35
CA LEU A 17 -13.09 3.69 5.13
C LEU A 17 -11.85 2.77 5.07
N ALA A 18 -12.04 1.46 5.22
CA ALA A 18 -10.96 0.48 5.09
C ALA A 18 -10.34 0.50 3.68
N ILE A 19 -11.17 0.62 2.64
CA ILE A 19 -10.72 0.78 1.25
C ILE A 19 -9.88 2.05 1.11
N LEU A 20 -10.37 3.20 1.62
CA LEU A 20 -9.66 4.48 1.55
C LEU A 20 -8.27 4.40 2.22
N ILE A 21 -8.20 3.81 3.42
CA ILE A 21 -6.93 3.60 4.13
C ILE A 21 -6.02 2.67 3.34
N GLY A 22 -6.56 1.57 2.79
CA GLY A 22 -5.83 0.62 1.96
C GLY A 22 -5.18 1.29 0.75
N TYR A 23 -5.92 2.14 0.03
CA TYR A 23 -5.37 2.92 -1.09
C TYR A 23 -4.25 3.87 -0.64
N GLY A 24 -4.41 4.53 0.51
CA GLY A 24 -3.36 5.39 1.06
C GLY A 24 -2.05 4.64 1.29
N VAL A 25 -2.11 3.50 1.97
CA VAL A 25 -0.94 2.63 2.22
C VAL A 25 -0.31 2.18 0.91
N LEU A 26 -1.15 1.79 -0.04
CA LEU A 26 -0.75 1.23 -1.31
C LEU A 26 0.02 2.26 -2.17
N VAL A 27 -0.42 3.53 -2.18
CA VAL A 27 0.26 4.62 -2.88
C VAL A 27 1.58 5.00 -2.20
N ILE A 28 1.68 4.86 -0.89
CA ILE A 28 2.84 5.24 -0.09
C ILE A 28 3.95 4.16 -0.12
N ALA A 29 3.59 2.88 -0.32
CA ALA A 29 4.54 1.77 -0.27
C ALA A 29 5.73 1.89 -1.25
N PRO A 30 5.55 2.30 -2.53
CA PRO A 30 6.68 2.50 -3.45
C PRO A 30 7.64 3.60 -2.98
N ILE A 31 7.10 4.66 -2.36
CA ILE A 31 7.89 5.79 -1.84
C ILE A 31 8.81 5.31 -0.71
N PHE A 32 8.28 4.52 0.22
CA PHE A 32 9.09 3.91 1.28
C PHE A 32 10.19 3.01 0.73
N CYS A 33 9.89 2.18 -0.28
CA CYS A 33 10.88 1.32 -0.91
C CYS A 33 12.01 2.13 -1.54
N CYS A 34 11.70 3.27 -2.18
CA CYS A 34 12.70 4.19 -2.73
C CYS A 34 13.61 4.77 -1.64
N PHE A 35 13.04 5.24 -0.52
CA PHE A 35 13.84 5.75 0.60
C PHE A 35 14.79 4.70 1.17
N LEU A 36 14.29 3.47 1.34
CA LEU A 36 15.10 2.36 1.83
C LEU A 36 16.21 1.98 0.85
N ALA A 37 15.93 1.93 -0.45
CA ALA A 37 16.95 1.68 -1.48
C ALA A 37 18.06 2.74 -1.47
N ILE A 38 17.70 4.03 -1.40
CA ILE A 38 18.66 5.15 -1.30
C ILE A 38 19.51 5.02 -0.03
N ASN A 39 18.88 4.67 1.08
CA ASN A 39 19.58 4.49 2.35
C ASN A 39 20.57 3.32 2.28
N SER A 40 20.17 2.17 1.73
CA SER A 40 21.06 1.03 1.51
C SER A 40 22.23 1.38 0.60
N TYR A 41 22.01 2.17 -0.45
CA TYR A 41 23.09 2.68 -1.31
C TYR A 41 24.09 3.54 -0.52
N LYS A 42 23.60 4.46 0.32
CA LYS A 42 24.45 5.32 1.18
C LYS A 42 25.34 4.51 2.13
N PHE A 43 24.89 3.34 2.57
CA PHE A 43 25.66 2.41 3.42
C PHE A 43 26.43 1.34 2.64
N ASN A 44 26.57 1.48 1.31
CA ASN A 44 27.23 0.50 0.42
C ASN A 44 26.62 -0.92 0.49
N ASN A 45 25.37 -1.07 0.94
CA ASN A 45 24.67 -2.35 0.98
C ASN A 45 23.87 -2.57 -0.31
N TYR A 46 24.59 -2.93 -1.38
CA TYR A 46 23.99 -3.09 -2.71
C TYR A 46 22.96 -4.24 -2.78
N LYS A 47 23.16 -5.31 -2.02
CA LYS A 47 22.21 -6.44 -2.00
C LYS A 47 20.84 -5.98 -1.51
N GLU A 48 20.82 -5.22 -0.42
CA GLU A 48 19.59 -4.68 0.14
C GLU A 48 19.00 -3.59 -0.75
N MET A 49 19.83 -2.74 -1.36
CA MET A 49 19.40 -1.75 -2.37
C MET A 49 18.61 -2.42 -3.50
N TYR A 50 19.17 -3.46 -4.15
CA TYR A 50 18.48 -4.16 -5.24
C TYR A 50 17.20 -4.86 -4.78
N THR A 51 17.16 -5.32 -3.52
CA THR A 51 15.96 -5.91 -2.93
C THR A 51 14.85 -4.86 -2.79
N TRP A 52 15.17 -3.70 -2.22
CA TRP A 52 14.21 -2.59 -2.10
C TRP A 52 13.78 -2.03 -3.46
N MET A 53 14.68 -1.97 -4.45
CA MET A 53 14.30 -1.60 -5.82
C MET A 53 13.32 -2.59 -6.43
N GLY A 54 13.55 -3.90 -6.29
CA GLY A 54 12.64 -4.93 -6.79
C GLY A 54 11.25 -4.87 -6.15
N ILE A 55 11.20 -4.72 -4.82
CA ILE A 55 9.94 -4.54 -4.07
C ILE A 55 9.26 -3.22 -4.45
N GLY A 56 10.04 -2.16 -4.67
CA GLY A 56 9.55 -0.85 -5.10
C GLY A 56 8.86 -0.92 -6.47
N VAL A 57 9.46 -1.59 -7.45
CA VAL A 57 8.85 -1.79 -8.77
C VAL A 57 7.56 -2.62 -8.67
N LEU A 58 7.59 -3.71 -7.89
CA LEU A 58 6.42 -4.58 -7.73
C LEU A 58 5.26 -3.84 -7.03
N SER A 59 5.55 -3.09 -5.98
CA SER A 59 4.54 -2.27 -5.29
C SER A 59 4.00 -1.14 -6.17
N PHE A 60 4.85 -0.52 -7.01
CA PHE A 60 4.43 0.50 -7.96
C PHE A 60 3.47 -0.06 -9.02
N LEU A 61 3.78 -1.21 -9.62
CA LEU A 61 2.90 -1.86 -10.59
C LEU A 61 1.57 -2.26 -9.96
N LEU A 62 1.61 -2.82 -8.75
CA LEU A 62 0.40 -3.17 -8.00
C LEU A 62 -0.44 -1.92 -7.71
N ALA A 63 0.21 -0.78 -7.47
CA ALA A 63 -0.47 0.49 -7.30
C ALA A 63 -1.19 0.98 -8.54
N LEU A 64 -0.50 0.96 -9.68
CA LEU A 64 -1.09 1.36 -10.94
C LEU A 64 -2.26 0.46 -11.32
N TYR A 65 -2.15 -0.86 -11.09
CA TYR A 65 -3.24 -1.81 -11.33
C TYR A 65 -4.46 -1.53 -10.45
N MET A 66 -4.27 -1.37 -9.15
CA MET A 66 -5.39 -1.12 -8.22
C MET A 66 -6.04 0.24 -8.45
N LEU A 67 -5.28 1.25 -8.89
CA LEU A 67 -5.81 2.56 -9.28
C LEU A 67 -6.45 2.57 -10.68
N GLY A 68 -6.36 1.48 -11.44
CA GLY A 68 -6.91 1.37 -12.79
C GLY A 68 -6.15 2.15 -13.86
N VAL A 69 -4.86 2.44 -13.63
CA VAL A 69 -4.00 3.14 -14.59
C VAL A 69 -3.45 2.18 -15.66
N ILE A 70 -3.16 0.93 -15.27
CA ILE A 70 -2.75 -0.18 -16.15
C ILE A 70 -3.71 -1.33 -15.92
#